data_AF-A0A849EPQ5-F1
#
_entry.id   AF-A0A849EPQ5-F1
#
_cell.length_a   1.000
_cell.length_b   1.000
_cell.length_c   1.000
_cell.angle_alpha   90.00
_cell.angle_beta   90.00
_cell.angle_gamma   90.00
#
_symmetry.space_group_name_H-M   'P 1'
#
loop_
_entity.id
_entity.type
_entity.pdbx_description
1 polymer ?
#
loop_
_entity_poly.entity_id
_entity_poly.type
_entity_poly.pdbx_seq_one_letter_code
_entity_poly.pdbx_strand_id
1 'polypeptide(L)' 'MKKTLILNALIWAAVIITTSYILEDPEKSQTIIGIMAVAFALQNGFTYAFLKDKN' A
#
# COMPACT_ATOMS: atom_id res chain seq x y z
N MET A 1 -2.79 -0.22 17.24
CA MET A 1 -1.64 0.16 16.38
C MET A 1 -1.09 -1.01 15.56
N LYS A 2 -0.36 -1.99 16.13
CA LYS A 2 0.29 -3.06 15.34
C LYS A 2 -0.67 -3.88 14.46
N LYS A 3 -1.81 -4.32 15.02
CA LYS A 3 -2.82 -5.09 14.26
C LYS A 3 -3.41 -4.32 13.07
N THR A 4 -3.67 -3.03 13.25
CA THR A 4 -4.21 -2.14 12.20
C THR A 4 -3.22 -1.94 11.05
N LEU A 5 -1.94 -1.75 11.35
CA LEU A 5 -0.88 -1.59 10.34
C LEU A 5 -0.64 -2.88 9.55
N ILE A 6 -0.67 -4.03 10.24
CA ILE A 6 -0.54 -5.34 9.58
C ILE A 6 -1.72 -5.60 8.65
N LEU A 7 -2.96 -5.32 9.09
CA LEU A 7 -4.14 -5.46 8.25
C LEU A 7 -4.06 -4.55 7.01
N ASN A 8 -3.63 -3.30 7.19
CA ASN A 8 -3.44 -2.36 6.09
C ASN A 8 -2.38 -2.85 5.08
N ALA A 9 -1.28 -3.45 5.56
CA ALA A 9 -0.26 -4.06 4.70
C ALA A 9 -0.78 -5.26 3.91
N LEU A 10 -1.60 -6.12 4.52
CA LEU A 10 -2.22 -7.25 3.82
C LEU A 10 -3.20 -6.79 2.74
N ILE A 11 -3.98 -5.73 3.00
CA ILE A 11 -4.89 -5.14 2.01
C ILE A 11 -4.08 -4.60 0.81
N TRP A 12 -3.05 -3.81 1.07
CA TRP A 12 -2.20 -3.26 0.00
C TRP A 12 -1.49 -4.34 -0.81
N ALA A 13 -1.02 -5.41 -0.18
CA ALA A 13 -0.43 -6.55 -0.88
C ALA A 13 -1.44 -7.19 -1.85
N ALA A 14 -2.68 -7.41 -1.42
CA ALA A 14 -3.74 -7.94 -2.28
C ALA A 14 -4.03 -6.99 -3.46
N VAL A 15 -4.15 -5.68 -3.21
CA VAL A 15 -4.42 -4.68 -4.26
C VAL A 15 -3.28 -4.62 -5.28
N ILE A 16 -2.01 -4.64 -4.85
CA ILE A 16 -0.85 -4.66 -5.75
C ILE A 16 -0.87 -5.92 -6.62
N ILE A 17 -1.08 -7.09 -6.02
CA ILE A 17 -1.14 -8.36 -6.76
C ILE A 17 -2.25 -8.32 -7.81
N THR A 18 -3.47 -7.94 -7.42
CA THR A 18 -4.61 -7.85 -8.35
C THR A 18 -4.34 -6.84 -9.47
N THR A 19 -3.74 -5.70 -9.17
CA THR A 19 -3.40 -4.68 -10.16
C THR A 19 -2.36 -5.18 -11.15
N SER A 20 -1.34 -5.91 -10.67
CA SER A 20 -0.32 -6.55 -11.52
C SER A 20 -0.91 -7.60 -12.47
N TYR A 21 -1.97 -8.31 -12.06
CA TYR A 21 -2.66 -9.27 -12.93
C TYR A 21 -3.54 -8.61 -14.01
N ILE A 22 -4.07 -7.41 -13.73
CA ILE A 22 -4.96 -6.69 -14.66
C ILE A 22 -4.15 -5.89 -15.70
N LEU A 23 -2.95 -5.45 -15.34
CA LEU A 23 -2.10 -4.66 -16.24
C LEU A 23 -1.31 -5.56 -17.18
N GLU A 24 -1.76 -5.62 -18.43
CA GLU A 24 -1.10 -6.39 -19.51
C GLU A 24 0.16 -5.71 -20.05
N ASP A 25 0.27 -4.38 -19.90
CA ASP A 25 1.41 -3.59 -20.39
C ASP A 25 2.52 -3.51 -19.33
N PRO A 26 3.71 -4.11 -19.58
CA PRO A 26 4.77 -4.21 -18.58
C PRO A 26 5.40 -2.86 -18.19
N GLU A 27 5.48 -1.88 -19.11
CA GLU A 27 6.04 -0.56 -18.79
C GLU A 27 5.11 0.25 -17.89
N LYS A 28 3.80 0.21 -18.19
CA LYS A 28 2.78 0.82 -17.32
C LYS A 28 2.69 0.08 -15.98
N SER A 29 2.81 -1.24 -15.98
CA SER A 29 2.76 -2.07 -14.78
C SER A 29 3.87 -1.69 -13.79
N GLN A 30 5.12 -1.57 -14.24
CA GLN A 30 6.23 -1.14 -13.38
C GLN A 30 6.01 0.26 -12.78
N THR A 31 5.54 1.19 -13.59
CA THR A 31 5.26 2.57 -13.15
C THR A 31 4.14 2.59 -12.10
N ILE A 32 3.06 1.85 -12.34
CA ILE A 32 1.90 1.78 -11.43
C ILE A 32 2.28 1.09 -10.12
N ILE A 33 3.02 -0.02 -10.16
CA ILE A 33 3.53 -0.69 -8.95
C ILE A 33 4.43 0.25 -8.13
N GLY A 34 5.29 1.02 -8.80
CA GLY A 34 6.13 2.04 -8.15
C GLY A 34 5.31 3.10 -7.43
N ILE A 35 4.29 3.66 -8.09
CA ILE A 35 3.36 4.64 -7.49
C ILE A 35 2.63 4.03 -6.29
N MET A 36 2.16 2.78 -6.41
CA MET A 36 1.46 2.08 -5.34
C MET A 36 2.36 1.82 -4.12
N ALA A 37 3.64 1.49 -4.33
CA ALA A 37 4.59 1.32 -3.23
C ALA A 37 4.82 2.62 -2.44
N VAL A 38 4.95 3.76 -3.14
CA VAL A 38 5.07 5.08 -2.49
C VAL A 38 3.79 5.45 -1.75
N ALA A 39 2.63 5.24 -2.37
CA ALA A 39 1.33 5.49 -1.74
C ALA A 39 1.13 4.64 -0.48
N PHE A 40 1.49 3.35 -0.54
CA PHE A 40 1.49 2.44 0.60
C PHE A 40 2.34 2.97 1.75
N ALA A 41 3.59 3.37 1.47
CA ALA A 41 4.51 3.86 2.50
C ALA A 41 3.98 5.14 3.16
N LEU A 42 3.51 6.10 2.37
CA LEU A 42 2.93 7.36 2.88
C LEU A 42 1.69 7.10 3.72
N GLN A 43 0.76 6.28 3.23
CA GLN A 43 -0.48 6.00 3.94
C GLN A 43 -0.22 5.28 5.28
N ASN A 44 0.73 4.36 5.34
CA ASN A 44 1.14 3.73 6.60
C ASN A 44 1.85 4.69 7.54
N GLY A 45 2.69 5.59 7.02
CA GLY A 45 3.33 6.65 7.81
C GLY A 45 2.30 7.57 8.46
N PHE A 46 1.32 8.06 7.69
CA PHE A 46 0.21 8.87 8.21
C PHE A 46 -0.66 8.10 9.20
N THR A 47 -1.01 6.85 8.88
CA THR A 47 -1.79 6.00 9.77
C THR A 47 -1.07 5.78 11.10
N TYR A 48 0.25 5.54 11.07
CA TYR A 48 1.05 5.41 12.28
C TYR A 48 1.07 6.70 13.09
N ALA A 49 1.33 7.85 12.46
CA ALA A 49 1.36 9.15 13.12
C ALA A 49 0.02 9.49 13.79
N PHE A 50 -1.09 9.30 13.07
CA PHE A 50 -2.43 9.54 13.59
C PHE A 50 -2.81 8.60 14.75
N LEU A 51 -2.48 7.32 14.64
CA LEU A 51 -2.77 6.36 15.71
C LEU A 51 -1.85 6.55 16.93
N LYS A 52 -0.64 7.08 16.74
CA LYS A 52 0.27 7.43 17.83
C LYS A 52 -0.25 8.64 18.62
N ASP A 53 -0.84 9.61 17.95
CA ASP A 53 -1.41 10.82 18.56
C ASP A 53 -2.65 10.54 19.42
N LYS A 54 -3.37 9.45 19.13
CA LYS A 54 -4.60 9.04 19.84
C LYS A 54 -4.39 8.08 21.03
N ASN A 55 -3.16 7.65 21.28
CA ASN A 55 -2.79 6.66 22.31
C ASN A 55 -1.90 7.31 23.36
#